data_AF-A0A168P4C0-F1
#
_entry.id   AF-A0A168P4C0-F1
#
_cell.length_a   1.000
_cell.length_b   1.000
_cell.length_c   1.000
_cell.angle_alpha   90.00
_cell.angle_beta   90.00
_cell.angle_gamma   90.00
#
_symmetry.space_group_name_H-M   'P 1'
#
loop_
_entity.id
_entity.type
_entity.pdbx_description
1 polymer ?
#
loop_
_entity_poly.entity_id
_entity_poly.type
_entity_poly.pdbx_seq_one_letter_code
_entity_poly.pdbx_strand_id
1 'polypeptide(L)'
;MNTGKDISSGSSNDKRRHAPAMDGITLVKVQDRQYRVPSASLMASSLDRPSAPIKDDASVDTASTIYTEEIVTYYHPVHRTYHGLLIGKGGSTLKRMKLETGSRIDIMNGKDSVMIKGTQDKVDHAIKVIDDFLRQAFDRAKPTHFLSFPTTSTFATRKLADFHKSILSSTFHCPGLESDMMIPSGKLHITLGIFKLLSQTDIEETVAFLKDEMPGLISDIMGDQEQVLSIRLKRLAVMQDNPKKSQVLYIQAQDETKNKILDRLCEAIRAKMIDAGYMQKEDRPLKIHITLIKTKPKKLENGEDERPTFDAQPILKTHGDLDLGVIHLDKLHLMKMTPTGPGGLYISEGSISI
;
A
#
# COMPACT_ATOMS: atom_id res chain seq x y z
N MET A 1 -18.45 -34.13 52.16
CA MET A 1 -18.94 -34.16 53.56
C MET A 1 -18.24 -33.07 54.34
N ASN A 2 -18.97 -32.48 55.31
CA ASN A 2 -18.71 -31.23 56.04
C ASN A 2 -18.96 -29.92 55.26
N THR A 3 -20.18 -29.34 55.35
CA THR A 3 -20.74 -28.47 56.42
C THR A 3 -20.28 -27.02 56.23
N GLY A 4 -21.10 -25.99 56.11
CA GLY A 4 -22.53 -25.79 56.29
C GLY A 4 -22.76 -24.37 56.86
N LYS A 5 -23.77 -23.65 56.33
CA LYS A 5 -24.60 -22.60 57.00
C LYS A 5 -23.90 -21.30 57.46
N ASP A 6 -24.49 -20.10 57.49
CA ASP A 6 -25.86 -19.57 57.63
C ASP A 6 -25.95 -18.18 56.93
N ILE A 7 -27.03 -17.78 56.22
CA ILE A 7 -28.32 -17.15 56.64
C ILE A 7 -28.21 -15.75 57.29
N SER A 8 -28.83 -14.74 56.64
CA SER A 8 -29.77 -13.70 57.18
C SER A 8 -29.87 -12.53 56.19
N SER A 9 -31.00 -12.25 55.53
CA SER A 9 -32.29 -11.68 55.98
C SER A 9 -32.31 -10.15 56.08
N GLY A 10 -33.38 -9.52 55.56
CA GLY A 10 -33.67 -8.08 55.65
C GLY A 10 -34.29 -7.54 54.36
N SER A 11 -35.58 -7.74 54.11
CA SER A 11 -36.74 -6.96 54.61
C SER A 11 -37.10 -5.74 53.75
N SER A 12 -38.38 -5.74 53.36
CA SER A 12 -39.15 -4.80 52.56
C SER A 12 -39.02 -3.33 52.98
N ASN A 13 -39.13 -2.43 52.00
CA ASN A 13 -39.72 -1.12 52.26
C ASN A 13 -40.40 -0.53 51.01
N ASP A 14 -41.72 -0.66 51.00
CA ASP A 14 -42.65 0.10 50.17
C ASP A 14 -42.57 1.58 50.59
N LYS A 15 -42.12 2.43 49.67
CA LYS A 15 -42.23 3.89 49.80
C LYS A 15 -42.88 4.43 48.54
N ARG A 16 -44.21 4.57 48.59
CA ARG A 16 -44.95 5.60 47.85
C ARG A 16 -44.25 6.94 48.05
N ARG A 17 -43.56 7.43 47.03
CA ARG A 17 -43.03 8.80 46.98
C ARG A 17 -43.93 9.61 46.06
N HIS A 18 -44.58 10.62 46.63
CA HIS A 18 -45.18 11.72 45.89
C HIS A 18 -44.21 12.22 44.81
N ALA A 19 -44.71 12.36 43.58
CA ALA A 19 -43.97 13.01 42.51
C ALA A 19 -43.72 14.48 42.93
N PRO A 20 -42.46 14.96 42.85
CA PRO A 20 -42.19 16.38 43.06
C PRO A 20 -42.84 17.19 41.93
N ALA A 21 -43.48 18.32 42.29
CA ALA A 21 -43.99 19.30 41.35
C ALA A 21 -42.85 19.72 40.39
N MET A 22 -43.05 19.50 39.09
CA MET A 22 -42.10 19.84 38.05
C MET A 22 -42.30 21.30 37.63
N ASP A 23 -41.79 22.23 38.44
CA ASP A 23 -41.66 23.63 38.02
C ASP A 23 -40.71 23.71 36.82
N GLY A 24 -41.17 24.33 35.73
CA GLY A 24 -40.35 24.63 34.56
C GLY A 24 -40.45 23.68 33.36
N ILE A 25 -41.41 22.74 33.34
CA ILE A 25 -41.68 21.87 32.19
C ILE A 25 -43.13 22.05 31.71
N THR A 26 -43.30 22.35 30.43
CA THR A 26 -44.60 22.45 29.76
C THR A 26 -44.84 21.20 28.90
N LEU A 27 -46.06 20.66 28.96
CA LEU A 27 -46.48 19.56 28.09
C LEU A 27 -47.00 20.12 26.77
N VAL A 28 -46.31 19.82 25.66
CA VAL A 28 -46.72 20.22 24.32
C VAL A 28 -47.20 18.98 23.58
N LYS A 29 -48.40 19.06 23.01
CA LYS A 29 -48.99 17.97 22.24
C LYS A 29 -48.63 18.15 20.75
N VAL A 30 -47.97 17.15 20.19
CA VAL A 30 -47.67 17.10 18.75
C VAL A 30 -48.26 15.80 18.22
N GLN A 31 -49.28 15.92 17.36
CA GLN A 31 -50.12 14.81 16.91
C GLN A 31 -50.73 14.06 18.11
N ASP A 32 -50.60 12.72 18.17
CA ASP A 32 -51.18 11.88 19.22
C ASP A 32 -50.24 11.62 20.41
N ARG A 33 -49.12 12.34 20.52
CA ARG A 33 -48.16 12.17 21.62
C ARG A 33 -47.87 13.49 22.34
N GLN A 34 -47.67 13.39 23.65
CA GLN A 34 -47.33 14.52 24.51
C GLN A 34 -45.83 14.49 24.83
N TYR A 35 -45.18 15.63 24.63
CA TYR A 35 -43.76 15.83 24.91
C TYR A 35 -43.59 16.83 26.04
N ARG A 36 -42.63 16.55 26.93
CA ARG A 36 -42.23 17.44 28.01
C ARG A 36 -41.10 18.32 27.53
N VAL A 37 -41.34 19.63 27.43
CA VAL A 37 -40.32 20.60 27.02
C VAL A 37 -40.07 21.63 28.12
N PRO A 38 -38.84 22.14 28.29
CA PRO A 38 -38.56 23.19 29.26
C PRO A 38 -39.31 24.49 28.90
N SER A 39 -40.06 25.07 29.85
CA SER A 39 -40.90 26.26 29.61
C SER A 39 -40.11 27.47 29.09
N ALA A 40 -38.83 27.59 29.46
CA ALA A 40 -37.93 28.64 28.97
C ALA A 40 -37.71 28.61 27.44
N SER A 41 -37.83 27.43 26.82
CA SER A 41 -37.65 27.27 25.37
C SER A 41 -38.84 27.83 24.57
N LEU A 42 -39.99 28.03 25.19
CA LEU A 42 -41.18 28.63 24.57
C LEU A 42 -41.17 30.17 24.64
N MET A 43 -40.48 30.76 25.62
CA MET A 43 -40.47 32.21 25.85
C MET A 43 -39.39 32.96 25.05
N ALA A 44 -38.36 32.24 24.59
CA ALA A 44 -37.24 32.81 23.82
C ALA A 44 -37.63 33.29 22.40
N SER A 45 -38.86 33.04 21.93
CA SER A 45 -39.35 33.53 20.64
C SER A 45 -40.09 34.88 20.72
N SER A 46 -40.18 35.50 21.90
CA SER A 46 -41.14 36.59 22.16
C SER A 46 -40.57 37.88 22.77
N LEU A 47 -39.48 38.44 22.24
CA LEU A 47 -39.00 39.83 22.49
C LEU A 47 -38.11 40.22 21.27
N ASP A 48 -38.17 41.34 20.54
CA ASP A 48 -38.91 42.60 20.59
C ASP A 48 -38.61 43.37 19.26
N ARG A 49 -39.58 44.06 18.61
CA ARG A 49 -39.33 45.19 17.68
C ARG A 49 -40.61 46.06 17.55
N PRO A 50 -40.48 47.41 17.53
CA PRO A 50 -41.61 48.32 17.69
C PRO A 50 -42.38 48.60 16.39
N SER A 51 -43.60 49.08 16.58
CA SER A 51 -44.75 49.21 15.69
C SER A 51 -44.74 50.42 14.72
N ALA A 52 -45.31 50.21 13.52
CA ALA A 52 -45.95 51.22 12.65
C ALA A 52 -46.96 50.54 11.70
N PRO A 53 -47.99 51.24 11.17
CA PRO A 53 -49.33 50.68 11.03
C PRO A 53 -49.71 50.08 9.64
N ILE A 54 -50.51 49.03 9.73
CA ILE A 54 -51.57 48.46 8.86
C ILE A 54 -51.69 48.99 7.41
N LYS A 55 -51.60 48.07 6.43
CA LYS A 55 -52.52 47.97 5.28
C LYS A 55 -52.77 46.52 4.88
N ASP A 56 -53.96 46.34 4.34
CA ASP A 56 -54.73 45.11 4.18
C ASP A 56 -54.19 44.07 3.18
N ASP A 57 -54.70 42.86 3.41
CA ASP A 57 -55.07 41.81 2.45
C ASP A 57 -53.97 40.94 1.82
N ALA A 58 -53.87 39.71 2.32
CA ALA A 58 -53.98 38.47 1.55
C ALA A 58 -53.55 37.29 2.44
N SER A 59 -54.46 36.35 2.66
CA SER A 59 -54.18 35.06 3.29
C SER A 59 -53.16 34.28 2.46
N VAL A 60 -51.90 34.25 2.90
CA VAL A 60 -50.91 33.31 2.41
C VAL A 60 -50.94 32.09 3.32
N ASP A 61 -51.44 31.00 2.75
CA ASP A 61 -51.46 29.66 3.33
C ASP A 61 -50.01 29.20 3.57
N THR A 62 -49.50 29.36 4.79
CA THR A 62 -48.18 28.87 5.19
C THR A 62 -48.25 27.37 5.45
N ALA A 63 -48.36 26.58 4.38
CA ALA A 63 -47.94 25.20 4.38
C ALA A 63 -46.45 25.16 4.00
N SER A 64 -45.57 25.49 4.94
CA SER A 64 -44.13 25.21 4.78
C SER A 64 -43.94 23.69 4.77
N THR A 65 -43.90 23.09 3.58
CA THR A 65 -43.52 21.70 3.39
C THR A 65 -42.12 21.50 3.98
N ILE A 66 -42.02 20.77 5.08
CA ILE A 66 -40.73 20.33 5.62
C ILE A 66 -40.22 19.24 4.67
N TYR A 67 -39.33 19.61 3.75
CA TYR A 67 -38.57 18.64 2.97
C TYR A 67 -37.58 17.97 3.92
N THR A 68 -37.90 16.77 4.39
CA THR A 68 -36.90 15.91 5.03
C THR A 68 -36.02 15.36 3.92
N GLU A 69 -34.79 15.86 3.82
CA GLU A 69 -33.79 15.29 2.91
C GLU A 69 -33.67 13.78 3.18
N GLU A 70 -33.76 12.98 2.11
CA GLU A 70 -33.69 11.53 2.22
C GLU A 70 -32.29 11.13 2.71
N ILE A 71 -32.23 10.43 3.84
CA ILE A 71 -30.97 9.92 4.40
C ILE A 71 -30.78 8.49 3.90
N VAL A 72 -29.77 8.31 3.06
CA VAL A 72 -29.38 7.01 2.51
C VAL A 72 -28.23 6.41 3.32
N THR A 73 -28.11 5.08 3.28
CA THR A 73 -26.98 4.33 3.83
C THR A 73 -26.36 3.52 2.71
N TYR A 74 -25.08 3.73 2.46
CA TYR A 74 -24.31 3.06 1.43
C TYR A 74 -23.15 2.29 2.06
N TYR A 75 -22.82 1.13 1.50
CA TYR A 75 -21.67 0.31 1.91
C TYR A 75 -20.61 0.40 0.82
N HIS A 76 -19.66 1.30 0.99
CA HIS A 76 -18.57 1.50 0.05
C HIS A 76 -17.57 0.34 0.16
N PRO A 77 -17.28 -0.41 -0.91
CA PRO A 77 -16.37 -1.54 -0.87
C PRO A 77 -14.95 -1.06 -0.58
N VAL A 78 -14.40 -1.51 0.56
CA VAL A 78 -13.01 -1.25 0.94
C VAL A 78 -12.52 -2.48 1.67
N HIS A 79 -11.54 -3.16 1.09
CA HIS A 79 -10.96 -4.35 1.69
C HIS A 79 -10.45 -4.04 3.10
N ARG A 80 -10.74 -4.94 4.06
CA ARG A 80 -10.50 -4.73 5.49
C ARG A 80 -9.08 -4.30 5.84
N THR A 81 -8.08 -4.66 5.03
CA THR A 81 -6.71 -4.27 5.35
C THR A 81 -6.44 -2.77 5.16
N TYR A 82 -7.22 -2.08 4.32
CA TYR A 82 -7.12 -0.63 4.17
C TYR A 82 -7.86 0.13 5.28
N HIS A 83 -8.65 -0.55 6.13
CA HIS A 83 -9.37 0.07 7.23
C HIS A 83 -8.43 0.77 8.21
N GLY A 84 -7.28 0.17 8.52
CA GLY A 84 -6.28 0.78 9.40
C GLY A 84 -5.77 2.13 8.88
N LEU A 85 -5.59 2.25 7.56
CA LEU A 85 -5.20 3.50 6.90
C LEU A 85 -6.31 4.55 6.99
N LEU A 86 -7.57 4.14 6.78
CA LEU A 86 -8.73 5.03 6.90
C LEU A 86 -8.95 5.53 8.34
N ILE A 87 -8.73 4.67 9.35
CA ILE A 87 -8.77 5.08 10.77
C ILE A 87 -7.67 6.13 11.03
N GLY A 88 -6.44 5.81 10.62
CA GLY A 88 -5.26 6.60 10.90
C GLY A 88 -4.85 6.58 12.38
N LYS A 89 -3.69 7.17 12.71
CA LYS A 89 -3.17 7.21 14.09
C LYS A 89 -4.18 7.91 15.02
N GLY A 90 -4.67 7.17 16.03
CA GLY A 90 -5.67 7.68 16.99
C GLY A 90 -7.05 7.99 16.38
N GLY A 91 -7.38 7.43 15.21
CA GLY A 91 -8.63 7.73 14.53
C GLY A 91 -8.67 9.10 13.84
N SER A 92 -7.53 9.79 13.75
CA SER A 92 -7.44 11.17 13.23
C SER A 92 -7.91 11.31 11.79
N THR A 93 -7.61 10.33 10.94
CA THR A 93 -7.97 10.37 9.51
C THR A 93 -9.46 10.20 9.34
N LEU A 94 -10.06 9.20 9.99
CA LEU A 94 -11.51 8.97 9.93
C LEU A 94 -12.29 10.14 10.52
N LYS A 95 -11.81 10.75 11.61
CA LYS A 95 -12.41 11.97 12.19
C LYS A 95 -12.39 13.14 11.21
N ARG A 96 -11.27 13.35 10.52
CA ARG A 96 -11.15 14.38 9.49
C ARG A 96 -12.12 14.13 8.34
N MET A 97 -12.19 12.90 7.82
CA MET A 97 -13.11 12.54 6.73
C MET A 97 -14.57 12.77 7.13
N LYS A 98 -14.98 12.36 8.35
CA LYS A 98 -16.33 12.63 8.88
C LYS A 98 -16.66 14.12 8.90
N LEU A 99 -15.71 14.96 9.32
CA LEU A 99 -15.88 16.40 9.40
C LEU A 99 -15.95 17.04 8.01
N GLU A 100 -15.06 16.63 7.11
CA GLU A 100 -14.93 17.15 5.74
C GLU A 100 -16.15 16.83 4.87
N THR A 101 -16.72 15.64 5.02
CA THR A 101 -17.85 15.20 4.18
C THR A 101 -19.21 15.52 4.81
N GLY A 102 -19.25 15.77 6.12
CA GLY A 102 -20.50 15.91 6.87
C GLY A 102 -21.34 14.62 6.96
N SER A 103 -20.71 13.47 6.69
CA SER A 103 -21.35 12.14 6.62
C SER A 103 -20.96 11.30 7.82
N ARG A 104 -21.84 10.36 8.22
CA ARG A 104 -21.48 9.34 9.19
C ARG A 104 -20.74 8.20 8.49
N ILE A 105 -19.44 8.09 8.75
CA ILE A 105 -18.56 7.08 8.15
C ILE A 105 -18.14 6.06 9.22
N ASP A 106 -18.66 4.84 9.19
CA ASP A 106 -18.28 3.81 10.15
C ASP A 106 -17.65 2.61 9.44
N ILE A 107 -16.48 2.21 9.91
CA ILE A 107 -15.74 1.08 9.37
C ILE A 107 -16.36 -0.21 9.92
N MET A 108 -16.73 -1.12 9.02
CA MET A 108 -17.45 -2.33 9.39
C MET A 108 -16.46 -3.41 9.80
N ASN A 109 -16.41 -3.72 11.10
CA ASN A 109 -15.59 -4.81 11.61
C ASN A 109 -15.94 -6.14 10.94
N GLY A 110 -14.93 -6.82 10.40
CA GLY A 110 -15.10 -8.14 9.77
C GLY A 110 -15.78 -8.14 8.40
N LYS A 111 -15.99 -6.97 7.77
CA LYS A 111 -16.51 -6.85 6.40
C LYS A 111 -15.57 -6.03 5.54
N ASP A 112 -15.54 -6.28 4.23
CA ASP A 112 -14.77 -5.49 3.27
C ASP A 112 -15.54 -4.26 2.79
N SER A 113 -16.06 -3.48 3.74
CA SER A 113 -16.80 -2.24 3.42
C SER A 113 -16.73 -1.19 4.52
N VAL A 114 -16.94 0.05 4.11
CA VAL A 114 -17.15 1.21 4.97
C VAL A 114 -18.60 1.66 4.81
N MET A 115 -19.33 1.73 5.92
CA MET A 115 -20.70 2.24 5.93
C MET A 115 -20.67 3.77 5.91
N ILE A 116 -21.38 4.38 4.98
CA ILE A 116 -21.53 5.81 4.81
C ILE A 116 -23.02 6.14 4.91
N LYS A 117 -23.40 7.04 5.82
CA LYS A 117 -24.78 7.48 6.00
C LYS A 117 -24.87 9.00 5.93
N GLY A 118 -25.78 9.51 5.12
CA GLY A 118 -25.97 10.94 4.85
C GLY A 118 -27.00 11.17 3.76
N THR A 119 -27.14 12.42 3.31
CA THR A 119 -27.82 12.72 2.04
C THR A 119 -27.03 12.15 0.87
N GLN A 120 -27.66 11.99 -0.29
CA GLN A 120 -26.98 11.45 -1.48
C GLN A 120 -25.68 12.21 -1.80
N ASP A 121 -25.72 13.54 -1.83
CA ASP A 121 -24.53 14.39 -2.07
C ASP A 121 -23.40 14.15 -1.05
N LYS A 122 -23.76 13.96 0.23
CA LYS A 122 -22.80 13.68 1.30
C LYS A 122 -22.22 12.28 1.19
N VAL A 123 -23.00 11.31 0.73
CA VAL A 123 -22.50 9.95 0.46
C VAL A 123 -21.53 9.98 -0.72
N ASP A 124 -21.89 10.62 -1.82
CA ASP A 124 -21.04 10.70 -3.02
C ASP A 124 -19.74 11.47 -2.73
N HIS A 125 -19.82 12.56 -1.96
CA HIS A 125 -18.63 13.27 -1.50
C HIS A 125 -17.74 12.40 -0.61
N ALA A 126 -18.32 11.62 0.31
CA ALA A 126 -17.55 10.73 1.18
C ALA A 126 -16.88 9.58 0.43
N ILE A 127 -17.55 9.00 -0.56
CA ILE A 127 -16.97 7.99 -1.46
C ILE A 127 -15.72 8.56 -2.13
N LYS A 128 -15.85 9.75 -2.73
CA LYS A 128 -14.73 10.42 -3.40
C LYS A 128 -13.56 10.69 -2.45
N VAL A 129 -13.83 11.23 -1.26
CA VAL A 129 -12.79 11.52 -0.26
C VAL A 129 -12.07 10.25 0.19
N ILE A 130 -12.78 9.14 0.38
CA ILE A 130 -12.19 7.84 0.75
C ILE A 130 -11.31 7.32 -0.39
N ASP A 131 -11.83 7.28 -1.62
CA ASP A 131 -11.10 6.75 -2.77
C ASP A 131 -9.87 7.59 -3.10
N ASP A 132 -9.98 8.92 -3.06
CA ASP A 132 -8.86 9.84 -3.29
C ASP A 132 -7.80 9.68 -2.20
N PHE A 133 -8.22 9.51 -0.93
CA PHE A 133 -7.27 9.27 0.16
C PHE A 133 -6.51 7.95 -0.02
N LEU A 134 -7.21 6.87 -0.35
CA LEU A 134 -6.58 5.56 -0.57
C LEU A 134 -5.61 5.61 -1.75
N ARG A 135 -6.02 6.24 -2.88
CA ARG A 135 -5.14 6.45 -4.04
C ARG A 135 -3.88 7.22 -3.65
N GLN A 136 -4.04 8.35 -2.99
CA GLN A 136 -2.89 9.16 -2.56
C GLN A 136 -1.99 8.43 -1.55
N ALA A 137 -2.58 7.64 -0.64
CA ALA A 137 -1.80 6.83 0.30
C ALA A 137 -0.99 5.76 -0.44
N PHE A 138 -1.59 5.11 -1.44
CA PHE A 138 -0.91 4.16 -2.30
C PHE A 138 0.20 4.83 -3.13
N ASP A 139 -0.06 5.99 -3.74
CA ASP A 139 0.92 6.72 -4.54
C ASP A 139 2.15 7.12 -3.72
N ARG A 140 1.93 7.60 -2.49
CA ARG A 140 3.00 7.95 -1.55
C ARG A 140 3.73 6.74 -0.94
N ALA A 141 3.12 5.55 -0.97
CA ALA A 141 3.74 4.36 -0.41
C ALA A 141 5.01 4.01 -1.19
N LYS A 142 6.05 3.59 -0.47
CA LYS A 142 7.26 3.06 -1.10
C LYS A 142 6.98 1.66 -1.65
N PRO A 143 7.63 1.25 -2.76
CA PRO A 143 7.57 -0.13 -3.22
C PRO A 143 7.98 -1.11 -2.12
N THR A 144 7.29 -2.25 -2.02
CA THR A 144 7.46 -3.23 -0.94
C THR A 144 8.01 -4.56 -1.43
N HIS A 145 7.65 -4.96 -2.66
CA HIS A 145 8.04 -6.24 -3.26
C HIS A 145 8.49 -6.05 -4.69
N PHE A 146 9.20 -7.05 -5.22
CA PHE A 146 9.60 -7.10 -6.62
C PHE A 146 9.50 -8.53 -7.14
N LEU A 147 9.21 -8.66 -8.43
CA LEU A 147 9.20 -9.93 -9.13
C LEU A 147 10.56 -10.13 -9.80
N SER A 148 11.17 -11.31 -9.67
CA SER A 148 12.51 -11.52 -10.19
C SER A 148 12.85 -12.95 -10.56
N PHE A 149 13.81 -13.10 -11.47
CA PHE A 149 14.54 -14.33 -11.69
C PHE A 149 15.81 -14.33 -10.83
N PRO A 150 15.99 -15.27 -9.90
CA PRO A 150 17.27 -15.46 -9.21
C PRO A 150 18.35 -15.84 -10.23
N THR A 151 19.56 -15.27 -10.08
CA THR A 151 20.69 -15.55 -10.98
C THR A 151 21.92 -16.00 -10.20
N THR A 152 21.71 -16.73 -9.10
CA THR A 152 22.79 -17.23 -8.26
C THR A 152 23.21 -18.63 -8.72
N SER A 153 24.49 -18.82 -9.00
CA SER A 153 25.07 -20.16 -9.24
C SER A 153 26.41 -20.28 -8.51
N THR A 154 26.89 -21.51 -8.31
CA THR A 154 28.20 -21.75 -7.68
C THR A 154 29.34 -21.13 -8.49
N PHE A 155 29.26 -21.22 -9.81
CA PHE A 155 30.24 -20.64 -10.73
C PHE A 155 30.22 -19.11 -10.74
N ALA A 156 29.03 -18.51 -10.87
CA ALA A 156 28.86 -17.06 -10.83
C ALA A 156 29.31 -16.48 -9.47
N THR A 157 29.02 -17.19 -8.37
CA THR A 157 29.43 -16.79 -7.03
C THR A 157 30.96 -16.70 -6.88
N ARG A 158 31.70 -17.72 -7.35
CA ARG A 158 33.16 -17.72 -7.28
C ARG A 158 33.77 -16.58 -8.09
N LYS A 159 33.33 -16.44 -9.35
CA LYS A 159 33.81 -15.37 -10.23
C LYS A 159 33.46 -13.97 -9.72
N LEU A 160 32.28 -13.80 -9.13
CA LEU A 160 31.89 -12.54 -8.51
C LEU A 160 32.79 -12.22 -7.31
N ALA A 161 33.11 -13.21 -6.48
CA ALA A 161 34.02 -13.03 -5.34
C ALA A 161 35.43 -12.64 -5.81
N ASP A 162 35.95 -13.27 -6.86
CA ASP A 162 37.24 -12.91 -7.47
C ASP A 162 37.22 -11.48 -8.03
N PHE A 163 36.14 -11.11 -8.71
CA PHE A 163 35.92 -9.75 -9.21
C PHE A 163 35.89 -8.73 -8.06
N HIS A 164 35.11 -8.95 -7.01
CA HIS A 164 35.06 -8.09 -5.84
C HIS A 164 36.43 -7.95 -5.17
N LYS A 165 37.17 -9.06 -5.02
CA LYS A 165 38.54 -9.04 -4.46
C LYS A 165 39.49 -8.21 -5.32
N SER A 166 39.38 -8.29 -6.65
CA SER A 166 40.20 -7.52 -7.58
C SER A 166 39.96 -6.02 -7.44
N ILE A 167 38.69 -5.57 -7.50
CA ILE A 167 38.36 -4.13 -7.48
C ILE A 167 38.48 -3.48 -6.10
N LEU A 168 38.48 -4.28 -5.03
CA LEU A 168 38.70 -3.81 -3.65
C LEU A 168 40.16 -3.99 -3.19
N SER A 169 41.05 -4.44 -4.06
CA SER A 169 42.47 -4.58 -3.72
C SER A 169 43.13 -3.21 -3.51
N SER A 170 44.16 -3.15 -2.67
CA SER A 170 44.89 -1.91 -2.40
C SER A 170 45.61 -1.32 -3.62
N THR A 171 45.77 -2.10 -4.69
CA THR A 171 46.40 -1.69 -5.94
C THR A 171 45.40 -1.20 -6.99
N PHE A 172 44.09 -1.38 -6.76
CA PHE A 172 43.05 -0.95 -7.68
C PHE A 172 42.46 0.40 -7.23
N HIS A 173 42.78 1.48 -7.94
CA HIS A 173 42.25 2.80 -7.62
C HIS A 173 40.92 3.07 -8.33
N CYS A 174 39.84 3.19 -7.55
CA CYS A 174 38.51 3.51 -8.02
C CYS A 174 37.88 4.58 -7.12
N PRO A 175 37.93 5.88 -7.50
CA PRO A 175 37.41 6.97 -6.68
C PRO A 175 35.96 6.76 -6.23
N GLY A 176 35.70 6.91 -4.93
CA GLY A 176 34.36 6.81 -4.34
C GLY A 176 33.80 5.39 -4.18
N LEU A 177 34.54 4.35 -4.58
CA LEU A 177 34.13 2.97 -4.39
C LEU A 177 34.33 2.53 -2.94
N GLU A 178 33.26 2.10 -2.26
CA GLU A 178 33.30 1.57 -0.89
C GLU A 178 32.92 0.08 -0.89
N SER A 179 33.49 -0.71 0.02
CA SER A 179 33.28 -2.18 0.07
C SER A 179 31.84 -2.58 0.38
N ASP A 180 31.09 -1.74 1.09
CA ASP A 180 29.71 -1.99 1.48
C ASP A 180 28.71 -1.75 0.33
N MET A 181 29.17 -1.26 -0.83
CA MET A 181 28.40 -1.09 -2.07
C MET A 181 28.25 -2.39 -2.86
N MET A 182 29.03 -3.43 -2.54
CA MET A 182 29.03 -4.71 -3.24
C MET A 182 27.72 -5.45 -2.99
N ILE A 183 27.09 -5.95 -4.06
CA ILE A 183 25.93 -6.82 -3.95
C ILE A 183 26.39 -8.26 -3.69
N PRO A 184 26.00 -8.89 -2.56
CA PRO A 184 26.33 -10.29 -2.29
C PRO A 184 25.76 -11.23 -3.36
N SER A 185 26.44 -12.36 -3.61
CA SER A 185 26.01 -13.33 -4.62
C SER A 185 24.58 -13.83 -4.43
N GLY A 186 24.17 -14.10 -3.19
CA GLY A 186 22.80 -14.53 -2.85
C GLY A 186 21.72 -13.48 -3.09
N LYS A 187 22.09 -12.25 -3.47
CA LYS A 187 21.17 -11.19 -3.90
C LYS A 187 21.18 -10.94 -5.40
N LEU A 188 21.90 -11.73 -6.20
CA LEU A 188 21.89 -11.57 -7.65
C LEU A 188 20.56 -12.03 -8.24
N HIS A 189 19.91 -11.12 -8.96
CA HIS A 189 18.62 -11.35 -9.61
C HIS A 189 18.42 -10.40 -10.78
N ILE A 190 17.55 -10.79 -11.71
CA ILE A 190 16.93 -9.90 -12.71
C ILE A 190 15.61 -9.42 -12.14
N THR A 191 15.45 -8.11 -11.96
CA THR A 191 14.16 -7.51 -11.55
C THR A 191 13.27 -7.32 -12.75
N LEU A 192 12.02 -7.81 -12.70
CA LEU A 192 11.01 -7.61 -13.75
C LEU A 192 10.08 -6.43 -13.46
N GLY A 193 9.79 -6.17 -12.18
CA GLY A 193 8.94 -5.05 -11.80
C GLY A 193 8.70 -5.00 -10.30
N ILE A 194 8.08 -3.90 -9.87
CA ILE A 194 7.92 -3.55 -8.46
C ILE A 194 6.43 -3.50 -8.08
N PHE A 195 6.15 -3.78 -6.81
CA PHE A 195 4.80 -3.92 -6.26
C PHE A 195 4.67 -3.07 -5.00
N LYS A 196 3.45 -2.62 -4.72
CA LYS A 196 3.04 -1.96 -3.47
C LYS A 196 1.99 -2.83 -2.79
N LEU A 197 2.44 -3.98 -2.28
CA LEU A 197 1.60 -4.87 -1.49
C LEU A 197 1.65 -4.37 -0.04
N LEU A 198 0.56 -3.74 0.41
CA LEU A 198 0.51 -3.02 1.69
C LEU A 198 -0.15 -3.86 2.78
N SER A 199 -0.70 -5.01 2.41
CA SER A 199 -1.33 -5.97 3.29
C SER A 199 -0.86 -7.40 3.05
N GLN A 200 -1.06 -8.24 4.07
CA GLN A 200 -0.85 -9.68 3.95
C GLN A 200 -1.76 -10.30 2.88
N THR A 201 -3.00 -9.80 2.75
CA THR A 201 -3.94 -10.27 1.72
C THR A 201 -3.47 -9.91 0.31
N ASP A 202 -2.97 -8.68 0.07
CA ASP A 202 -2.42 -8.33 -1.25
C ASP A 202 -1.28 -9.27 -1.64
N ILE A 203 -0.45 -9.68 -0.66
CA ILE A 203 0.64 -10.64 -0.86
C ILE A 203 0.06 -12.01 -1.24
N GLU A 204 -0.87 -12.54 -0.45
CA GLU A 204 -1.49 -13.85 -0.68
C GLU A 204 -2.19 -13.94 -2.03
N GLU A 205 -2.98 -12.93 -2.39
CA GLU A 205 -3.66 -12.85 -3.69
C GLU A 205 -2.66 -12.75 -4.85
N THR A 206 -1.62 -11.92 -4.73
CA THR A 206 -0.57 -11.82 -5.76
C THR A 206 0.18 -13.15 -5.92
N VAL A 207 0.45 -13.86 -4.82
CA VAL A 207 1.12 -15.17 -4.85
C VAL A 207 0.21 -16.24 -5.45
N ALA A 208 -1.09 -16.22 -5.15
CA ALA A 208 -2.07 -17.12 -5.76
C ALA A 208 -2.13 -16.88 -7.27
N PHE A 209 -2.29 -15.62 -7.69
CA PHE A 209 -2.28 -15.24 -9.11
C PHE A 209 -0.99 -15.66 -9.82
N LEU A 210 0.17 -15.45 -9.19
CA LEU A 210 1.47 -15.89 -9.71
C LEU A 210 1.49 -17.41 -9.94
N LYS A 211 0.91 -18.22 -9.03
CA LYS A 211 0.89 -19.68 -9.12
C LYS A 211 -0.12 -20.22 -10.13
N ASP A 212 -1.26 -19.54 -10.26
CA ASP A 212 -2.37 -20.04 -11.07
C ASP A 212 -2.23 -19.62 -12.54
N GLU A 213 -1.78 -18.38 -12.80
CA GLU A 213 -1.82 -17.79 -14.15
C GLU A 213 -0.47 -17.84 -14.88
N MET A 214 0.65 -17.70 -14.18
CA MET A 214 1.96 -17.60 -14.84
C MET A 214 2.43 -18.91 -15.47
N PRO A 215 2.21 -20.11 -14.90
CA PRO A 215 2.68 -21.35 -15.53
C PRO A 215 2.15 -21.54 -16.95
N GLY A 216 0.87 -21.24 -17.19
CA GLY A 216 0.26 -21.32 -18.53
C GLY A 216 0.91 -20.34 -19.51
N LEU A 217 1.01 -19.06 -19.12
CA LEU A 217 1.66 -18.02 -19.92
C LEU A 217 3.11 -18.36 -20.28
N ILE A 218 3.86 -18.87 -19.30
CA ILE A 218 5.27 -19.20 -19.47
C ILE A 218 5.42 -20.41 -20.39
N SER A 219 4.60 -21.46 -20.19
CA SER A 219 4.58 -22.63 -21.08
C SER A 219 4.26 -22.26 -22.52
N ASP A 220 3.29 -21.38 -22.75
CA ASP A 220 2.91 -20.93 -24.08
C ASP A 220 4.06 -20.20 -24.80
N ILE A 221 4.86 -19.44 -24.04
CA ILE A 221 5.99 -18.67 -24.59
C ILE A 221 7.25 -19.53 -24.77
N MET A 222 7.51 -20.46 -23.84
CA MET A 222 8.67 -21.35 -23.89
C MET A 222 8.52 -22.41 -24.97
N GLY A 223 7.30 -22.81 -25.32
CA GLY A 223 7.04 -23.79 -26.37
C GLY A 223 7.41 -25.20 -25.91
N ASP A 224 8.20 -25.92 -26.73
CA ASP A 224 8.61 -27.30 -26.45
C ASP A 224 9.13 -27.48 -25.02
N GLN A 225 8.66 -28.55 -24.34
CA GLN A 225 8.92 -28.82 -22.91
C GLN A 225 10.40 -29.01 -22.51
N GLU A 226 11.33 -29.01 -23.46
CA GLU A 226 12.77 -29.17 -23.21
C GLU A 226 13.59 -27.87 -23.33
N GLN A 227 12.96 -26.73 -23.69
CA GLN A 227 13.70 -25.47 -23.81
C GLN A 227 14.05 -24.89 -22.43
N VAL A 228 15.32 -24.99 -22.03
CA VAL A 228 15.82 -24.33 -20.81
C VAL A 228 16.09 -22.85 -21.07
N LEU A 229 15.48 -21.97 -20.26
CA LEU A 229 15.76 -20.53 -20.30
C LEU A 229 17.18 -20.28 -19.78
N SER A 230 18.12 -20.06 -20.69
CA SER A 230 19.53 -19.86 -20.38
C SER A 230 19.98 -18.46 -20.77
N ILE A 231 20.75 -17.85 -19.89
CA ILE A 231 21.33 -16.52 -20.09
C ILE A 231 22.82 -16.55 -19.79
N ARG A 232 23.60 -15.74 -20.50
CA ARG A 232 25.00 -15.49 -20.19
C ARG A 232 25.15 -14.13 -19.52
N LEU A 233 25.72 -14.14 -18.33
CA LEU A 233 26.02 -12.93 -17.58
C LEU A 233 27.38 -12.38 -18.02
N LYS A 234 27.36 -11.37 -18.90
CA LYS A 234 28.58 -10.81 -19.48
C LYS A 234 28.47 -9.31 -19.70
N ARG A 235 29.61 -8.62 -19.68
CA ARG A 235 29.79 -7.20 -19.99
C ARG A 235 29.22 -6.29 -18.90
N LEU A 236 30.10 -5.51 -18.30
CA LEU A 236 29.73 -4.51 -17.31
C LEU A 236 29.20 -3.24 -17.99
N ALA A 237 28.25 -2.61 -17.33
CA ALA A 237 27.74 -1.30 -17.71
C ALA A 237 27.24 -0.54 -16.48
N VAL A 238 27.01 0.75 -16.65
CA VAL A 238 26.49 1.65 -15.60
C VAL A 238 25.08 2.10 -15.94
N MET A 239 24.29 2.41 -14.92
CA MET A 239 22.92 2.89 -15.13
C MET A 239 22.87 4.38 -15.51
N GLN A 240 23.88 5.14 -15.10
CA GLN A 240 23.98 6.58 -15.34
C GLN A 240 24.72 6.86 -16.66
N ASP A 241 24.37 7.95 -17.34
CA ASP A 241 24.99 8.35 -18.62
C ASP A 241 26.48 8.69 -18.47
N ASN A 242 26.88 9.24 -17.32
CA ASN A 242 28.26 9.57 -17.01
C ASN A 242 28.87 8.52 -16.06
N PRO A 243 29.79 7.66 -16.55
CA PRO A 243 30.42 6.64 -15.70
C PRO A 243 31.23 7.19 -14.52
N LYS A 244 31.69 8.45 -14.58
CA LYS A 244 32.39 9.11 -13.45
C LYS A 244 31.47 9.41 -12.26
N LYS A 245 30.15 9.47 -12.51
CA LYS A 245 29.11 9.77 -11.52
C LYS A 245 28.15 8.60 -11.39
N SER A 246 28.71 7.40 -11.27
CA SER A 246 27.92 6.17 -11.21
C SER A 246 27.34 5.93 -9.82
N GLN A 247 26.11 5.44 -9.76
CA GLN A 247 25.46 4.95 -8.54
C GLN A 247 25.17 3.45 -8.62
N VAL A 248 25.07 2.91 -9.84
CA VAL A 248 24.76 1.51 -10.10
C VAL A 248 25.65 1.01 -11.23
N LEU A 249 26.39 -0.07 -10.95
CA LEU A 249 27.07 -0.87 -11.96
C LEU A 249 26.44 -2.26 -11.97
N TYR A 250 26.17 -2.74 -13.18
CA TYR A 250 25.45 -3.98 -13.42
C TYR A 250 26.16 -4.80 -14.52
N ILE A 251 25.82 -6.08 -14.58
CA ILE A 251 26.21 -6.97 -15.67
C ILE A 251 25.01 -7.26 -16.57
N GLN A 252 25.22 -7.34 -17.87
CA GLN A 252 24.15 -7.62 -18.83
C GLN A 252 23.81 -9.12 -18.83
N ALA A 253 22.54 -9.43 -19.07
CA ALA A 253 22.09 -10.77 -19.37
C ALA A 253 21.91 -10.90 -20.88
N GLN A 254 22.68 -11.77 -21.51
CA GLN A 254 22.52 -12.11 -22.92
C GLN A 254 21.73 -13.41 -23.02
N ASP A 255 20.64 -13.40 -23.77
CA ASP A 255 19.84 -14.60 -23.99
C ASP A 255 20.62 -15.62 -24.81
N GLU A 256 20.78 -16.84 -24.29
CA GLU A 256 21.46 -17.98 -24.95
C GLU A 256 20.46 -19.00 -25.54
N THR A 257 19.15 -18.78 -25.38
CA THR A 257 18.13 -19.60 -26.01
C THR A 257 18.17 -19.48 -27.53
N LYS A 258 17.75 -20.56 -28.22
CA LYS A 258 17.71 -20.62 -29.69
C LYS A 258 16.84 -19.50 -30.29
N ASN A 259 15.70 -19.23 -29.66
CA ASN A 259 14.67 -18.33 -30.17
C ASN A 259 14.69 -16.92 -29.54
N LYS A 260 15.71 -16.60 -28.71
CA LYS A 260 15.86 -15.30 -28.04
C LYS A 260 14.58 -14.85 -27.31
N ILE A 261 14.02 -15.74 -26.48
CA ILE A 261 12.71 -15.56 -25.87
C ILE A 261 12.69 -14.68 -24.61
N LEU A 262 13.84 -14.34 -24.02
CA LEU A 262 13.96 -13.69 -22.72
C LEU A 262 13.19 -12.38 -22.65
N ASP A 263 13.38 -11.47 -23.62
CA ASP A 263 12.70 -10.18 -23.65
C ASP A 263 11.18 -10.36 -23.77
N ARG A 264 10.74 -11.22 -24.70
CA ARG A 264 9.32 -11.53 -24.92
C ARG A 264 8.67 -12.11 -23.66
N LEU A 265 9.35 -13.05 -23.00
CA LEU A 265 8.88 -13.68 -21.77
C LEU A 265 8.78 -12.66 -20.63
N CYS A 266 9.83 -11.85 -20.42
CA CYS A 266 9.84 -10.83 -19.38
C CYS A 266 8.71 -9.81 -19.59
N GLU A 267 8.53 -9.31 -20.81
CA GLU A 267 7.47 -8.34 -21.09
C GLU A 267 6.07 -8.94 -20.98
N ALA A 268 5.87 -10.19 -21.38
CA ALA A 268 4.58 -10.87 -21.22
C ALA A 268 4.22 -11.08 -19.74
N ILE A 269 5.17 -11.54 -18.92
CA ILE A 269 4.98 -11.68 -17.47
C ILE A 269 4.63 -10.33 -16.85
N ARG A 270 5.36 -9.28 -17.20
CA ARG A 270 5.09 -7.91 -16.72
C ARG A 270 3.70 -7.44 -17.13
N ALA A 271 3.34 -7.57 -18.40
CA ALA A 271 2.05 -7.16 -18.91
C ALA A 271 0.90 -7.85 -18.16
N LYS A 272 0.96 -9.18 -18.00
CA LYS A 272 -0.05 -9.95 -17.27
C LYS A 272 -0.17 -9.51 -15.80
N MET A 273 0.94 -9.20 -15.12
CA MET A 273 0.94 -8.72 -13.73
C MET A 273 0.45 -7.26 -13.59
N ILE A 274 0.71 -6.42 -14.59
CA ILE A 274 0.23 -5.02 -14.64
C ILE A 274 -1.26 -4.98 -14.94
N ASP A 275 -1.72 -5.76 -15.92
CA ASP A 275 -3.13 -5.84 -16.33
C ASP A 275 -4.01 -6.39 -15.20
N ALA A 276 -3.48 -7.28 -14.38
CA ALA A 276 -4.12 -7.76 -13.15
C ALA A 276 -4.12 -6.74 -12.01
N GLY A 277 -3.40 -5.63 -12.13
CA GLY A 277 -3.35 -4.55 -11.15
C GLY A 277 -2.37 -4.74 -9.99
N TYR A 278 -1.57 -5.81 -9.98
CA TYR A 278 -0.62 -6.09 -8.89
C TYR A 278 0.71 -5.35 -9.06
N MET A 279 1.24 -5.31 -10.29
CA MET A 279 2.54 -4.69 -10.60
C MET A 279 2.36 -3.24 -11.02
N GLN A 280 3.26 -2.36 -10.56
CA GLN A 280 3.27 -0.97 -10.99
C GLN A 280 3.67 -0.86 -12.47
N LYS A 281 2.92 -0.04 -13.21
CA LYS A 281 3.29 0.35 -14.56
C LYS A 281 4.54 1.24 -14.52
N GLU A 282 5.50 0.96 -15.40
CA GLU A 282 6.66 1.81 -15.63
C GLU A 282 6.58 2.39 -17.04
N ASP A 283 6.85 3.70 -17.19
CA ASP A 283 6.85 4.36 -18.52
C ASP A 283 8.08 4.01 -19.37
N ARG A 284 9.12 3.49 -18.73
CA ARG A 284 10.37 3.09 -19.38
C ARG A 284 10.33 1.60 -19.76
N PRO A 285 11.00 1.22 -20.87
CA PRO A 285 11.14 -0.19 -21.24
C PRO A 285 11.93 -0.96 -20.19
N LEU A 286 11.68 -2.27 -20.08
CA LEU A 286 12.46 -3.13 -19.19
C LEU A 286 13.91 -3.18 -19.66
N LYS A 287 14.83 -2.88 -18.73
CA LYS A 287 16.26 -3.09 -18.94
C LYS A 287 16.66 -4.36 -18.20
N ILE A 288 16.91 -5.45 -18.90
CA ILE A 288 17.32 -6.71 -18.28
C ILE A 288 18.78 -6.59 -17.81
N HIS A 289 18.97 -6.59 -16.49
CA HIS A 289 20.28 -6.42 -15.87
C HIS A 289 20.35 -7.07 -14.48
N ILE A 290 21.57 -7.37 -14.04
CA ILE A 290 21.86 -7.84 -12.69
C ILE A 290 22.79 -6.83 -12.02
N THR A 291 22.32 -6.19 -10.95
CA THR A 291 23.13 -5.20 -10.22
C THR A 291 24.25 -5.87 -9.43
N LEU A 292 25.49 -5.41 -9.62
CA LEU A 292 26.67 -5.92 -8.90
C LEU A 292 27.19 -4.92 -7.85
N ILE A 293 27.04 -3.62 -8.11
CA ILE A 293 27.49 -2.54 -7.23
C ILE A 293 26.39 -1.49 -7.16
N LYS A 294 26.05 -1.05 -5.95
CA LYS A 294 25.03 -0.02 -5.73
C LYS A 294 25.41 0.89 -4.57
N THR A 295 25.44 2.20 -4.81
CA THR A 295 25.66 3.19 -3.74
C THR A 295 24.44 3.28 -2.83
N LYS A 296 24.68 3.50 -1.54
CA LYS A 296 23.63 3.66 -0.52
C LYS A 296 23.37 5.15 -0.26
N PRO A 297 22.10 5.57 -0.09
CA PRO A 297 21.78 6.91 0.37
C PRO A 297 22.44 7.18 1.73
N LYS A 298 22.97 8.39 1.92
CA LYS A 298 23.48 8.90 3.18
C LYS A 298 22.59 10.08 3.59
N LYS A 299 22.21 10.14 4.87
CA LYS A 299 21.54 11.32 5.42
C LYS A 299 22.56 12.39 5.72
N LEU A 300 22.33 13.58 5.19
CA LEU A 300 23.12 14.76 5.50
C LEU A 300 22.69 15.35 6.86
N GLU A 301 23.57 16.19 7.44
CA GLU A 301 23.30 16.88 8.71
C GLU A 301 22.07 17.81 8.62
N ASN A 302 21.80 18.37 7.44
CA ASN A 302 20.62 19.19 7.16
C ASN A 302 19.32 18.37 7.01
N GLY A 303 19.38 17.04 7.11
CA GLY A 303 18.25 16.13 6.97
C GLY A 303 17.91 15.74 5.52
N GLU A 304 18.62 16.27 4.52
CA GLU A 304 18.44 15.88 3.12
C GLU A 304 19.09 14.52 2.83
N ASP A 305 18.49 13.76 1.91
CA ASP A 305 19.05 12.50 1.43
C ASP A 305 20.01 12.79 0.27
N GLU A 306 21.30 12.51 0.46
CA GLU A 306 22.27 12.51 -0.63
C GLU A 306 22.57 11.08 -1.06
N ARG A 307 22.72 10.86 -2.37
CA ARG A 307 23.20 9.59 -2.89
C ARG A 307 24.58 9.74 -3.51
N PRO A 308 25.65 9.28 -2.83
CA PRO A 308 27.00 9.40 -3.32
C PRO A 308 27.17 8.64 -4.63
N THR A 309 28.19 9.04 -5.39
CA THR A 309 28.59 8.44 -6.66
C THR A 309 30.03 7.94 -6.58
N PHE A 310 30.38 6.98 -7.44
CA PHE A 310 31.75 6.53 -7.66
C PHE A 310 32.13 6.63 -9.14
N ASP A 311 33.43 6.70 -9.41
CA ASP A 311 33.97 6.68 -10.77
C ASP A 311 34.12 5.24 -11.23
N ALA A 312 33.23 4.78 -12.12
CA ALA A 312 33.24 3.42 -12.64
C ALA A 312 34.21 3.22 -13.82
N GLN A 313 34.83 4.27 -14.36
CA GLN A 313 35.70 4.14 -15.54
C GLN A 313 36.87 3.16 -15.33
N PRO A 314 37.57 3.12 -14.18
CA PRO A 314 38.62 2.14 -13.93
C PRO A 314 38.12 0.68 -13.99
N ILE A 315 36.91 0.44 -13.44
CA ILE A 315 36.27 -0.89 -13.47
C ILE A 315 35.89 -1.25 -14.89
N LEU A 316 35.22 -0.36 -15.62
CA LEU A 316 34.81 -0.61 -17.00
C LEU A 316 36.01 -0.83 -17.93
N LYS A 317 37.13 -0.11 -17.72
CA LYS A 317 38.34 -0.27 -18.52
C LYS A 317 39.03 -1.62 -18.28
N THR A 318 39.12 -2.06 -17.02
CA THR A 318 39.90 -3.25 -16.64
C THR A 318 39.07 -4.53 -16.65
N HIS A 319 37.79 -4.43 -16.29
CA HIS A 319 36.88 -5.56 -16.10
C HIS A 319 35.60 -5.44 -16.97
N GLY A 320 35.59 -4.54 -17.96
CA GLY A 320 34.42 -4.30 -18.82
C GLY A 320 33.85 -5.55 -19.48
N ASP A 321 34.71 -6.50 -19.84
CA ASP A 321 34.32 -7.78 -20.46
C ASP A 321 34.11 -8.93 -19.48
N LEU A 322 33.91 -8.64 -18.18
CA LEU A 322 33.63 -9.63 -17.15
C LEU A 322 32.54 -10.61 -17.64
N ASP A 323 32.83 -11.90 -17.51
CA ASP A 323 31.95 -13.00 -17.90
C ASP A 323 31.76 -13.93 -16.70
N LEU A 324 30.59 -13.85 -16.06
CA LEU A 324 30.21 -14.69 -14.93
C LEU A 324 29.68 -16.06 -15.36
N GLY A 325 29.57 -16.32 -16.67
CA GLY A 325 29.12 -17.58 -17.23
C GLY A 325 27.64 -17.64 -17.58
N VAL A 326 27.22 -18.86 -17.92
CA VAL A 326 25.83 -19.19 -18.27
C VAL A 326 25.07 -19.59 -16.99
N ILE A 327 23.83 -19.13 -16.90
CA ILE A 327 22.90 -19.42 -15.82
C ILE A 327 21.58 -19.88 -16.43
N HIS A 328 20.98 -20.89 -15.81
CA HIS A 328 19.63 -21.34 -16.13
C HIS A 328 18.66 -20.63 -15.17
N LEU A 329 17.63 -20.02 -15.74
CA LEU A 329 16.54 -19.44 -14.98
C LEU A 329 15.48 -20.54 -14.84
N ASP A 330 15.26 -20.99 -13.61
CA ASP A 330 14.36 -22.11 -13.29
C ASP A 330 13.22 -21.71 -12.35
N LYS A 331 13.27 -20.49 -11.80
CA LYS A 331 12.27 -19.99 -10.86
C LYS A 331 11.96 -18.52 -11.05
N LEU A 332 10.70 -18.17 -10.87
CA LEU A 332 10.19 -16.80 -10.78
C LEU A 332 9.72 -16.53 -9.35
N HIS A 333 10.27 -15.51 -8.70
CA HIS A 333 10.03 -15.24 -7.29
C HIS A 333 9.39 -13.87 -7.07
N LEU A 334 8.35 -13.82 -6.23
CA LEU A 334 7.89 -12.59 -5.59
C LEU A 334 8.70 -12.38 -4.30
N MET A 335 9.57 -11.38 -4.31
CA MET A 335 10.54 -11.10 -3.26
C MET A 335 10.15 -9.86 -2.47
N LYS A 336 10.30 -9.92 -1.14
CA LYS A 336 10.21 -8.76 -0.26
C LYS A 336 11.46 -7.89 -0.41
N MET A 337 11.28 -6.60 -0.67
CA MET A 337 12.38 -5.66 -0.90
C MET A 337 13.27 -5.45 0.33
N THR A 338 12.71 -5.54 1.54
CA THR A 338 13.50 -5.41 2.75
C THR A 338 14.24 -6.73 3.00
N PRO A 339 15.58 -6.74 3.00
CA PRO A 339 16.34 -7.98 3.11
C PRO A 339 16.48 -8.42 4.57
N THR A 340 15.38 -8.91 5.15
CA THR A 340 15.30 -9.38 6.54
C THR A 340 15.56 -10.88 6.70
N GLY A 341 15.94 -11.57 5.61
CA GLY A 341 16.23 -13.00 5.64
C GLY A 341 17.55 -13.34 6.30
N PRO A 342 17.82 -14.64 6.54
CA PRO A 342 19.11 -15.11 7.05
C PRO A 342 20.28 -14.58 6.21
N GLY A 343 21.35 -14.10 6.86
CA GLY A 343 22.49 -13.49 6.17
C GLY A 343 22.17 -12.15 5.48
N GLY A 344 21.04 -11.52 5.83
CA GLY A 344 20.59 -10.27 5.23
C GLY A 344 20.18 -10.43 3.77
N LEU A 345 19.62 -11.59 3.39
CA LEU A 345 19.09 -11.87 2.05
C LEU A 345 17.62 -11.43 1.92
N TYR A 346 17.14 -11.36 0.68
CA TYR A 346 15.72 -11.16 0.41
C TYR A 346 14.91 -12.40 0.81
N ILE A 347 13.66 -12.19 1.21
CA ILE A 347 12.72 -13.26 1.54
C ILE A 347 11.75 -13.41 0.37
N SER A 348 11.51 -14.65 -0.06
CA SER A 348 10.50 -14.97 -1.05
C SER A 348 9.15 -15.13 -0.35
N GLU A 349 8.15 -14.35 -0.78
CA GLU A 349 6.75 -14.52 -0.34
C GLU A 349 6.06 -15.65 -1.12
N GLY A 350 6.49 -15.88 -2.36
CA GLY A 350 6.05 -16.99 -3.19
C GLY A 350 6.93 -17.16 -4.42
N SER A 351 6.89 -18.33 -5.02
CA SER A 351 7.63 -18.64 -6.26
C SER A 351 6.91 -19.68 -7.09
N ILE A 352 7.21 -19.69 -8.38
CA ILE A 352 6.89 -20.78 -9.30
C ILE A 352 8.17 -21.28 -9.97
N SER A 353 8.14 -22.53 -10.42
CA SER A 353 9.14 -23.05 -11.36
C SER A 353 8.78 -22.65 -12.78
N ILE A 354 9.79 -22.48 -13.63
CA ILE A 354 9.65 -22.17 -15.05
C ILE A 354 10.29 -23.23 -15.93
#